data_AF-A0A212JWT2-F1
#
_entry.id   AF-A0A212JWT2-F1
#
_cell.length_a   1.000
_cell.length_b   1.000
_cell.length_c   1.000
_cell.angle_alpha   90.00
_cell.angle_beta   90.00
_cell.angle_gamma   90.00
#
_symmetry.space_group_name_H-M   'P 1'
#
loop_
_entity.id
_entity.type
_entity.pdbx_description
1 polymer ?
#
loop_
_entity_poly.entity_id
_entity_poly.type
_entity_poly.pdbx_seq_one_letter_code
_entity_poly.pdbx_strand_id
1 'polypeptide(L)'
;MLEIVSFICGAGVMVLEMAGARLLAPYLGTSIVVWTAMIGIVLASLSVGYWLGGKAGDKNPSARKLGLIIACGAAFVLLAALGQEPFLRTVASAQWSLQVSAVAAAVLLFAAPCVFLGMVSPYIIQVRLLDYKDKSRSSTVIGRFYALSTIGSIAGTFLGGYWLISWLGTRSILYGVAGVLAAAALIVMPRGRKMPAALVLGACMGLGGYAALSVQENLVTGIDRDTRYNHIRVAEGVQDGHRAVFMITDPGSAQSGMRLDDPNRLLFDYTRHYAIGWHIKPDAKKFLMLGGGGYSVPKYLLNAKKDATIDVVEIDPGITATAREFFALQDNDRMRIFHEDARVFLNRRAGLVTEGDTVAPYDVIMGDTFTSSYNIPFHLGTVECAGRIKALLRDDGVFVCNIISAVSGEQGKILRSIRAAFAEVFPQTHVFPVSMPGRPDVAQNVMLVALKTEKTIPLAWDADMQAMLAKEYKLPLEKDVVALTDDYAPVERYAMPMLEARN
;
A
#
# COMPACT_ATOMS: atom_id res chain seq x y z
N MET A 1 25.46 -28.91 3.44
CA MET A 1 25.14 -28.05 4.63
C MET A 1 25.30 -26.59 4.28
N LEU A 2 26.45 -26.19 3.74
CA LEU A 2 26.71 -24.83 3.28
C LEU A 2 25.73 -24.39 2.17
N GLU A 3 25.34 -25.31 1.30
CA GLU A 3 24.36 -25.08 0.24
C GLU A 3 22.99 -24.63 0.78
N ILE A 4 22.52 -25.28 1.85
CA ILE A 4 21.25 -24.96 2.52
C ILE A 4 21.35 -23.57 3.18
N VAL A 5 22.49 -23.27 3.80
CA VAL A 5 22.73 -21.97 4.44
C VAL A 5 22.72 -20.84 3.41
N SER A 6 23.36 -21.06 2.24
CA SER A 6 23.32 -20.11 1.14
C SER A 6 21.90 -19.82 0.66
N PHE A 7 21.08 -20.87 0.51
CA PHE A 7 19.68 -20.75 0.15
C PHE A 7 18.89 -19.97 1.22
N ILE A 8 19.04 -20.32 2.50
CA ILE A 8 18.34 -19.67 3.62
C ILE A 8 18.72 -18.19 3.73
N CYS A 9 20.00 -17.85 3.62
CA CYS A 9 20.43 -16.45 3.69
C CYS A 9 19.89 -15.64 2.50
N GLY A 10 19.91 -16.20 1.28
CA GLY A 10 19.31 -15.56 0.11
C GLY A 10 17.81 -15.31 0.30
N ALA A 11 17.08 -16.30 0.82
CA ALA A 11 15.66 -16.16 1.15
C ALA A 11 15.42 -15.11 2.24
N GLY A 12 16.22 -15.13 3.31
CA GLY A 12 16.12 -14.22 4.44
C GLY A 12 16.32 -12.75 4.07
N VAL A 13 17.25 -12.46 3.14
CA VAL A 13 17.43 -11.10 2.60
C VAL A 13 16.15 -10.61 1.92
N MET A 14 15.56 -11.41 1.03
CA MET A 14 14.36 -10.98 0.31
C MET A 14 13.13 -10.88 1.22
N VAL A 15 12.97 -11.79 2.19
CA VAL A 15 11.88 -11.67 3.18
C VAL A 15 12.05 -10.43 4.05
N LEU A 16 13.28 -10.12 4.48
CA LEU A 16 13.60 -8.91 5.23
C LEU A 16 13.27 -7.66 4.41
N GLU A 17 13.63 -7.66 3.12
CA GLU A 17 13.36 -6.57 2.19
C GLU A 17 11.84 -6.29 2.04
N MET A 18 11.04 -7.34 1.81
CA MET A 18 9.59 -7.24 1.69
C MET A 18 8.91 -6.82 3.00
N ALA A 19 9.37 -7.36 4.14
CA ALA A 19 8.88 -6.98 5.46
C ALA A 19 9.28 -5.55 5.82
N GLY A 20 10.45 -5.09 5.39
CA GLY A 20 10.95 -3.75 5.67
C GLY A 20 10.12 -2.64 5.04
N ALA A 21 9.69 -2.81 3.79
CA ALA A 21 8.80 -1.84 3.14
C ALA A 21 7.47 -1.69 3.91
N ARG A 22 6.89 -2.82 4.38
CA ARG A 22 5.69 -2.81 5.22
C ARG A 22 5.92 -2.17 6.57
N LEU A 23 7.09 -2.38 7.16
CA LEU A 23 7.41 -1.83 8.46
C LEU A 23 7.42 -0.30 8.44
N LEU A 24 7.92 0.30 7.35
CA LEU A 24 7.99 1.74 7.18
C LEU A 24 6.62 2.36 6.84
N ALA A 25 5.70 1.58 6.25
CA ALA A 25 4.45 2.08 5.70
C ALA A 25 3.56 2.88 6.70
N PRO A 26 3.36 2.44 7.95
CA PRO A 26 2.53 3.19 8.91
C PRO A 26 3.08 4.57 9.30
N TYR A 27 4.36 4.84 9.01
CA TYR A 27 5.05 6.07 9.40
C TYR A 27 5.40 6.96 8.21
N LEU A 28 5.80 6.34 7.09
CA LEU A 28 6.32 7.04 5.91
C LEU A 28 5.46 6.82 4.64
N GLY A 29 4.41 5.99 4.72
CA GLY A 29 3.56 5.62 3.60
C GLY A 29 4.16 4.52 2.71
N THR A 30 3.42 4.12 1.67
CA THR A 30 3.79 3.02 0.75
C THR A 30 4.30 3.51 -0.61
N SER A 31 4.81 4.73 -0.70
CA SER A 31 5.16 5.37 -1.98
C SER A 31 6.39 4.74 -2.64
N ILE A 32 6.55 4.97 -3.95
CA ILE A 32 7.74 4.53 -4.70
C ILE A 32 9.05 5.06 -4.10
N VAL A 33 9.00 6.22 -3.42
CA VAL A 33 10.15 6.81 -2.74
C VAL A 33 10.64 5.89 -1.62
N VAL A 34 9.71 5.37 -0.80
CA VAL A 34 10.02 4.45 0.30
C VAL A 34 10.59 3.15 -0.25
N TRP A 35 9.97 2.59 -1.29
CA TRP A 35 10.48 1.38 -1.96
C TRP A 35 11.86 1.58 -2.58
N THR A 36 12.08 2.72 -3.26
CA THR A 36 13.36 3.05 -3.90
C THR A 36 14.48 3.19 -2.86
N ALA A 37 14.23 3.89 -1.76
CA ALA A 37 15.18 4.03 -0.67
C ALA A 37 15.52 2.66 -0.06
N MET A 38 14.49 1.83 0.16
CA MET A 38 14.66 0.51 0.74
C MET A 38 15.50 -0.41 -0.16
N ILE A 39 15.15 -0.56 -1.46
CA ILE A 39 15.91 -1.37 -2.43
C ILE A 39 17.34 -0.84 -2.55
N GLY A 40 17.50 0.48 -2.71
CA GLY A 40 18.80 1.12 -2.88
C GLY A 40 19.74 0.87 -1.68
N ILE A 41 19.23 1.01 -0.46
CA ILE A 41 20.02 0.78 0.75
C ILE A 41 20.32 -0.71 0.95
N VAL A 42 19.37 -1.62 0.69
CA VAL A 42 19.61 -3.06 0.78
C VAL A 42 20.71 -3.48 -0.22
N LEU A 43 20.63 -3.05 -1.48
CA LEU A 43 21.64 -3.37 -2.49
C LEU A 43 23.01 -2.76 -2.19
N ALA A 44 23.06 -1.52 -1.72
CA ALA A 44 24.31 -0.88 -1.29
C ALA A 44 24.95 -1.63 -0.12
N SER A 45 24.13 -2.03 0.86
CA SER A 45 24.57 -2.77 2.05
C SER A 45 25.06 -4.17 1.70
N LEU A 46 24.36 -4.88 0.81
CA LEU A 46 24.80 -6.16 0.28
C LEU A 46 26.13 -6.03 -0.47
N SER A 47 26.30 -4.96 -1.26
CA SER A 47 27.55 -4.69 -1.99
C SER A 47 28.75 -4.49 -1.05
N VAL A 48 28.56 -3.71 0.01
CA VAL A 48 29.56 -3.57 1.08
C VAL A 48 29.82 -4.92 1.76
N GLY A 49 28.76 -5.68 2.04
CA GLY A 49 28.85 -7.03 2.57
C GLY A 49 29.66 -7.97 1.69
N TYR A 50 29.44 -7.98 0.38
CA TYR A 50 30.19 -8.81 -0.57
C TYR A 50 31.68 -8.49 -0.53
N TRP A 51 32.04 -7.20 -0.51
CA TRP A 51 33.42 -6.77 -0.42
C TRP A 51 34.08 -7.16 0.90
N LEU A 52 33.42 -6.90 2.03
CA LEU A 52 33.93 -7.24 3.37
C LEU A 52 34.02 -8.76 3.57
N GLY A 53 33.03 -9.51 3.07
CA GLY A 53 32.98 -10.97 3.16
C GLY A 53 34.08 -11.63 2.34
N GLY A 54 34.38 -11.11 1.15
CA GLY A 54 35.53 -11.56 0.35
C GLY A 54 36.85 -11.34 1.08
N LYS A 55 37.10 -10.10 1.54
CA LYS A 55 38.31 -9.74 2.29
C LYS A 55 38.47 -10.53 3.58
N ALA A 56 37.38 -10.79 4.30
CA ALA A 56 37.39 -11.59 5.51
C ALA A 56 37.59 -13.10 5.21
N GLY A 57 37.07 -13.57 4.08
CA GLY A 57 37.21 -14.94 3.61
C GLY A 57 38.64 -15.28 3.21
N ASP A 58 39.39 -14.32 2.65
CA ASP A 58 40.81 -14.51 2.34
C ASP A 58 41.67 -14.66 3.61
N LYS A 59 41.22 -14.09 4.74
CA LYS A 59 41.95 -14.08 6.03
C LYS A 59 41.51 -15.23 6.94
N ASN A 60 42.06 -16.42 6.67
CA ASN A 60 41.84 -17.65 7.45
C ASN A 60 40.34 -18.00 7.58
N PRO A 61 39.72 -18.49 6.49
CA PRO A 61 38.30 -18.81 6.48
C PRO A 61 37.98 -19.96 7.44
N SER A 62 36.86 -19.88 8.15
CA SER A 62 36.43 -20.97 9.04
C SER A 62 34.92 -21.01 9.20
N ALA A 63 34.37 -22.21 9.40
CA ALA A 63 32.95 -22.40 9.69
C ALA A 63 32.49 -21.61 10.95
N ARG A 64 33.36 -21.44 11.96
CA ARG A 64 33.05 -20.61 13.13
C ARG A 64 32.78 -19.16 12.74
N LYS A 65 33.68 -18.54 11.96
CA LYS A 65 33.55 -17.14 11.55
C LYS A 65 32.33 -16.95 10.64
N LEU A 66 32.06 -17.89 9.72
CA LEU A 66 30.84 -17.90 8.91
C LEU A 66 29.58 -17.93 9.79
N GLY A 67 29.53 -18.83 10.76
CA GLY A 67 28.42 -18.90 11.71
C GLY A 67 28.26 -17.63 12.55
N LEU A 68 29.37 -16.96 12.92
CA LEU A 68 29.32 -15.68 13.64
C LEU A 68 28.77 -14.55 12.76
N ILE A 69 29.16 -14.49 11.48
CA ILE A 69 28.62 -13.52 10.51
C ILE A 69 27.09 -13.67 10.42
N ILE A 70 26.60 -14.90 10.27
CA ILE A 70 25.16 -15.19 10.18
C ILE A 70 24.45 -14.84 11.51
N ALA A 71 25.05 -15.18 12.66
CA ALA A 71 24.48 -14.86 13.97
C ALA A 71 24.43 -13.35 14.24
N CYS A 72 25.43 -12.58 13.79
CA CYS A 72 25.40 -11.13 13.84
C CYS A 72 24.29 -10.57 12.95
N GLY A 73 24.13 -11.07 11.73
CA GLY A 73 23.00 -10.71 10.86
C GLY A 73 21.65 -10.97 11.54
N ALA A 74 21.46 -12.16 12.12
CA ALA A 74 20.27 -12.51 12.88
C ALA A 74 20.01 -11.57 14.08
N ALA A 75 21.07 -11.23 14.82
CA ALA A 75 20.98 -10.32 15.95
C ALA A 75 20.56 -8.90 15.53
N PHE A 76 21.10 -8.39 14.41
CA PHE A 76 20.71 -7.07 13.89
C PHE A 76 19.28 -7.06 13.33
N VAL A 77 18.81 -8.16 12.72
CA VAL A 77 17.38 -8.29 12.35
C VAL A 77 16.51 -8.26 13.60
N LEU A 78 16.90 -8.95 14.67
CA LEU A 78 16.17 -8.93 15.94
C LEU A 78 16.17 -7.54 16.59
N LEU A 79 17.30 -6.83 16.55
CA LEU A 79 17.39 -5.45 17.04
C LEU A 79 16.49 -4.51 16.23
N ALA A 80 16.44 -4.65 14.90
CA ALA A 80 15.52 -3.89 14.07
C ALA A 80 14.06 -4.16 14.47
N ALA A 81 13.69 -5.42 14.66
CA ALA A 81 12.35 -5.82 15.08
C ALA A 81 11.92 -5.23 16.44
N LEU A 82 12.87 -5.09 17.38
CA LEU A 82 12.63 -4.54 18.71
C LEU A 82 12.65 -3.00 18.74
N GLY A 83 13.55 -2.38 17.98
CA GLY A 83 13.84 -0.94 18.03
C GLY A 83 13.09 -0.08 17.01
N GLN A 84 12.40 -0.69 16.04
CA GLN A 84 11.75 0.02 14.95
C GLN A 84 10.73 1.09 15.36
N GLU A 85 9.87 0.82 16.34
CA GLU A 85 8.76 1.73 16.68
C GLU A 85 9.21 3.08 17.25
N PRO A 86 10.02 3.14 18.33
CA PRO A 86 10.47 4.43 18.85
C PRO A 86 11.26 5.20 17.79
N PHE A 87 12.09 4.49 17.02
CA PHE A 87 12.91 5.10 15.98
C PHE A 87 12.08 5.67 14.82
N LEU A 88 11.14 4.90 14.26
CA LEU A 88 10.29 5.36 13.16
C LEU A 88 9.37 6.51 13.58
N ARG A 89 8.91 6.52 14.84
CA ARG A 89 8.20 7.68 15.42
C ARG A 89 9.10 8.91 15.45
N THR A 90 10.35 8.79 15.89
CA THR A 90 11.31 9.91 15.89
C THR A 90 11.57 10.43 14.48
N VAL A 91 11.84 9.54 13.52
CA VAL A 91 12.05 9.93 12.11
C VAL A 91 10.82 10.63 11.54
N ALA A 92 9.63 10.09 11.77
CA ALA A 92 8.38 10.70 11.31
C ALA A 92 8.14 12.08 11.95
N SER A 93 8.59 12.30 13.19
CA SER A 93 8.47 13.59 13.87
C SER A 93 9.55 14.61 13.51
N ALA A 94 10.61 14.22 12.78
CA ALA A 94 11.78 15.06 12.53
C ALA A 94 11.57 16.15 11.44
N GLN A 95 10.37 16.22 10.85
CA GLN A 95 9.99 17.16 9.77
C GLN A 95 10.97 17.16 8.56
N TRP A 96 11.67 16.05 8.32
CA TRP A 96 12.51 15.90 7.13
C TRP A 96 11.66 15.62 5.88
N SER A 97 12.23 15.89 4.70
CA SER A 97 11.60 15.45 3.45
C SER A 97 11.43 13.93 3.41
N LEU A 98 10.42 13.46 2.70
CA LEU A 98 10.09 12.03 2.64
C LEU A 98 11.28 11.17 2.16
N GLN A 99 12.06 11.69 1.21
CA GLN A 99 13.26 11.01 0.69
C GLN A 99 14.30 10.80 1.79
N VAL A 100 14.59 11.85 2.57
CA VAL A 100 15.58 11.78 3.65
C VAL A 100 15.10 10.84 4.76
N SER A 101 13.83 10.95 5.15
CA SER A 101 13.22 10.07 6.14
C SER A 101 13.25 8.60 5.72
N ALA A 102 12.90 8.30 4.47
CA ALA A 102 12.93 6.95 3.93
C ALA A 102 14.35 6.38 3.89
N VAL A 103 15.34 7.15 3.44
CA VAL A 103 16.75 6.74 3.43
C VAL A 103 17.28 6.52 4.85
N ALA A 104 17.03 7.45 5.76
CA ALA A 104 17.45 7.33 7.16
C ALA A 104 16.85 6.09 7.83
N ALA A 105 15.55 5.84 7.60
CA ALA A 105 14.87 4.67 8.12
C ALA A 105 15.45 3.36 7.55
N ALA A 106 15.67 3.31 6.24
CA ALA A 106 16.23 2.15 5.57
C ALA A 106 17.66 1.84 6.05
N VAL A 107 18.51 2.87 6.19
CA VAL A 107 19.89 2.74 6.68
C VAL A 107 19.92 2.18 8.09
N LEU A 108 19.18 2.79 9.01
CA LEU A 108 19.29 2.46 10.42
C LEU A 108 18.70 1.09 10.76
N LEU A 109 17.64 0.68 10.07
CA LEU A 109 16.98 -0.60 10.35
C LEU A 109 17.56 -1.76 9.53
N PHE A 110 17.97 -1.54 8.28
CA PHE A 110 18.27 -2.63 7.35
C PHE A 110 19.72 -2.67 6.86
N ALA A 111 20.51 -1.60 6.97
CA ALA A 111 21.87 -1.64 6.44
C ALA A 111 22.75 -2.66 7.16
N ALA A 112 22.80 -2.61 8.50
CA ALA A 112 23.62 -3.53 9.30
C ALA A 112 23.29 -5.02 9.04
N PRO A 113 22.02 -5.48 9.14
CA PRO A 113 21.71 -6.89 8.88
C PRO A 113 22.05 -7.29 7.42
N CYS A 114 21.78 -6.42 6.45
CA CYS A 114 22.09 -6.70 5.04
C CYS A 114 23.59 -6.73 4.74
N VAL A 115 24.43 -5.94 5.42
CA VAL A 115 25.89 -6.06 5.30
C VAL A 115 26.34 -7.46 5.75
N PHE A 116 25.89 -7.93 6.92
CA PHE A 116 26.25 -9.26 7.41
C PHE A 116 25.74 -10.38 6.51
N LEU A 117 24.52 -10.29 5.99
CA LEU A 117 23.98 -11.26 5.06
C LEU A 117 24.72 -11.23 3.71
N GLY A 118 25.10 -10.05 3.23
CA GLY A 118 25.94 -9.90 2.04
C GLY A 118 27.31 -10.55 2.20
N MET A 119 27.89 -10.53 3.41
CA MET A 119 29.17 -11.22 3.66
C MET A 119 29.10 -12.74 3.48
N VAL A 120 27.93 -13.36 3.62
CA VAL A 120 27.77 -14.82 3.60
C VAL A 120 28.20 -15.43 2.26
N SER A 121 27.75 -14.88 1.14
CA SER A 121 27.97 -15.45 -0.21
C SER A 121 29.44 -15.58 -0.61
N PRO A 122 30.31 -14.55 -0.49
CA PRO A 122 31.74 -14.73 -0.77
C PRO A 122 32.44 -15.54 0.33
N TYR A 123 32.03 -15.42 1.59
CA TYR A 123 32.69 -16.12 2.70
C TYR A 123 32.47 -17.63 2.64
N ILE A 124 31.25 -18.07 2.30
CA ILE A 124 30.89 -19.49 2.20
C ILE A 124 31.65 -20.19 1.08
N ILE A 125 31.91 -19.48 -0.03
CA ILE A 125 32.75 -19.96 -1.12
C ILE A 125 34.17 -20.20 -0.61
N GLN A 126 34.76 -19.24 0.11
CA GLN A 126 36.11 -19.39 0.66
C GLN A 126 36.22 -20.56 1.64
N VAL A 127 35.22 -20.74 2.52
CA VAL A 127 35.16 -21.92 3.41
C VAL A 127 35.08 -23.22 2.62
N ARG A 128 34.31 -23.27 1.53
CA ARG A 128 34.17 -24.48 0.72
C ARG A 128 35.41 -24.79 -0.12
N LEU A 129 36.11 -23.77 -0.58
CA LEU A 129 37.36 -23.94 -1.35
C LEU A 129 38.49 -24.52 -0.50
N LEU A 130 38.44 -24.43 0.84
CA LEU A 130 39.38 -25.13 1.72
C LEU A 130 39.35 -26.66 1.54
N ASP A 131 38.20 -27.22 1.17
CA ASP A 131 38.03 -28.67 1.00
C ASP A 131 38.59 -29.17 -0.35
N TYR A 132 38.86 -28.27 -1.30
CA TYR A 132 39.32 -28.61 -2.65
C TYR A 132 40.84 -28.42 -2.78
N LYS A 133 41.55 -29.52 -3.09
CA LYS A 133 42.99 -29.47 -3.43
C LYS A 133 43.25 -28.87 -4.82
N ASP A 134 42.28 -28.98 -5.73
CA ASP A 134 42.38 -28.48 -7.09
C ASP A 134 41.56 -27.19 -7.26
N LYS A 135 42.25 -26.08 -7.52
CA LYS A 135 41.65 -24.76 -7.72
C LYS A 135 40.96 -24.61 -9.08
N SER A 136 41.13 -25.56 -10.01
CA SER A 136 40.50 -25.54 -11.33
C SER A 136 38.96 -25.54 -11.28
N ARG A 137 38.36 -26.00 -10.17
CA ARG A 137 36.91 -26.04 -9.96
C ARG A 137 36.32 -24.81 -9.26
N SER A 138 37.13 -23.77 -9.02
CA SER A 138 36.70 -22.56 -8.30
C SER A 138 35.46 -21.92 -8.95
N SER A 139 35.44 -21.80 -10.28
CA SER A 139 34.33 -21.21 -11.03
C SER A 139 33.02 -21.99 -10.88
N THR A 140 33.07 -23.33 -10.87
CA THR A 140 31.87 -24.17 -10.68
C THR A 140 31.32 -24.06 -9.27
N VAL A 141 32.20 -23.98 -8.25
CA VAL A 141 31.79 -23.78 -6.86
C VAL A 141 31.13 -22.40 -6.70
N ILE A 142 31.77 -21.35 -7.21
CA ILE A 142 31.23 -19.98 -7.22
C ILE A 142 29.83 -19.98 -7.86
N GLY A 143 29.73 -20.47 -9.11
CA GLY A 143 28.46 -20.50 -9.84
C GLY A 143 27.34 -21.25 -9.11
N ARG A 144 27.65 -22.38 -8.46
CA ARG A 144 26.67 -23.15 -7.68
C ARG A 144 26.12 -22.37 -6.48
N PHE A 145 26.98 -21.68 -5.71
CA PHE A 145 26.54 -20.92 -4.55
C PHE A 145 25.75 -19.66 -4.93
N TYR A 146 26.14 -18.98 -6.02
CA TYR A 146 25.34 -17.90 -6.59
C TYR A 146 23.96 -18.39 -7.01
N ALA A 147 23.87 -19.49 -7.77
CA ALA A 147 22.60 -20.07 -8.18
C ALA A 147 21.70 -20.45 -6.99
N LEU A 148 22.24 -21.11 -5.97
CA LEU A 148 21.48 -21.48 -4.76
C LEU A 148 21.00 -20.26 -3.97
N SER A 149 21.84 -19.23 -3.85
CA SER A 149 21.45 -17.97 -3.22
C SER A 149 20.30 -17.32 -3.99
N THR A 150 20.38 -17.25 -5.32
CA THR A 150 19.33 -16.67 -6.17
C THR A 150 18.03 -17.46 -6.09
N ILE A 151 18.08 -18.80 -6.13
CA ILE A 151 16.89 -19.64 -5.95
C ILE A 151 16.27 -19.40 -4.57
N GLY A 152 17.11 -19.30 -3.53
CA GLY A 152 16.69 -18.94 -2.17
C GLY A 152 15.99 -17.59 -2.14
N SER A 153 16.58 -16.56 -2.76
CA SER A 153 16.00 -15.22 -2.88
C SER A 153 14.63 -15.25 -3.58
N ILE A 154 14.50 -15.93 -4.72
CA ILE A 154 13.21 -16.09 -5.43
C ILE A 154 12.17 -16.76 -4.52
N ALA A 155 12.54 -17.86 -3.86
CA ALA A 155 11.65 -18.55 -2.93
C ALA A 155 11.26 -17.64 -1.75
N GLY A 156 12.20 -16.86 -1.22
CA GLY A 156 11.97 -15.87 -0.18
C GLY A 156 11.05 -14.74 -0.60
N THR A 157 11.18 -14.24 -1.84
CA THR A 157 10.27 -13.21 -2.39
C THR A 157 8.83 -13.72 -2.45
N PHE A 158 8.60 -14.93 -2.98
CA PHE A 158 7.25 -15.50 -3.03
C PHE A 158 6.71 -15.86 -1.64
N LEU A 159 7.54 -16.48 -0.79
CA LEU A 159 7.16 -16.83 0.57
C LEU A 159 6.82 -15.57 1.38
N GLY A 160 7.67 -14.55 1.32
CA GLY A 160 7.47 -13.25 1.95
C GLY A 160 6.21 -12.57 1.44
N GLY A 161 6.13 -12.31 0.13
CA GLY A 161 5.09 -11.49 -0.49
C GLY A 161 3.72 -12.15 -0.58
N TYR A 162 3.62 -13.48 -0.75
CA TYR A 162 2.33 -14.16 -0.94
C TYR A 162 1.79 -14.80 0.34
N TRP A 163 2.65 -15.35 1.19
CA TRP A 163 2.20 -16.14 2.35
C TRP A 163 2.49 -15.46 3.69
N LEU A 164 3.76 -15.16 4.00
CA LEU A 164 4.13 -14.67 5.34
C LEU A 164 3.41 -13.37 5.68
N ILE A 165 3.47 -12.41 4.76
CA ILE A 165 2.79 -11.13 4.86
C ILE A 165 1.27 -11.26 5.06
N SER A 166 0.66 -12.27 4.44
CA SER A 166 -0.79 -12.43 4.48
C SER A 166 -1.29 -12.99 5.81
N TRP A 167 -0.43 -13.68 6.56
CA TRP A 167 -0.82 -14.42 7.77
C TRP A 167 -0.15 -13.92 9.05
N LEU A 168 0.99 -13.25 8.94
CA LEU A 168 1.81 -12.83 10.07
C LEU A 168 2.02 -11.32 10.03
N GLY A 169 1.90 -10.68 11.20
CA GLY A 169 2.29 -9.28 11.33
C GLY A 169 3.77 -9.07 11.06
N THR A 170 4.12 -7.87 10.61
CA THR A 170 5.50 -7.56 10.15
C THR A 170 6.57 -7.85 11.22
N ARG A 171 6.27 -7.59 12.50
CA ARG A 171 7.12 -7.94 13.65
C ARG A 171 7.42 -9.43 13.74
N SER A 172 6.37 -10.25 13.65
CA SER A 172 6.46 -11.71 13.72
C SER A 172 7.29 -12.27 12.57
N ILE A 173 7.18 -11.67 11.37
CA ILE A 173 8.03 -12.03 10.23
C ILE A 173 9.51 -11.76 10.55
N LEU A 174 9.84 -10.59 11.11
CA LEU A 174 11.22 -10.27 11.47
C LEU A 174 11.78 -11.21 12.56
N TYR A 175 10.98 -11.54 13.59
CA TYR A 175 11.37 -12.56 14.58
C TYR A 175 11.60 -13.93 13.94
N GLY A 176 10.74 -14.32 12.99
CA GLY A 176 10.88 -15.55 12.22
C GLY A 176 12.17 -15.58 11.38
N VAL A 177 12.47 -14.50 10.65
CA VAL A 177 13.70 -14.36 9.86
C VAL A 177 14.94 -14.43 10.77
N ALA A 178 14.95 -13.66 11.87
CA ALA A 178 16.04 -13.71 12.83
C ALA A 178 16.24 -15.12 13.41
N GLY A 179 15.16 -15.82 13.77
CA GLY A 179 15.19 -17.19 14.26
C GLY A 179 15.74 -18.19 13.24
N VAL A 180 15.27 -18.12 11.99
CA VAL A 180 15.75 -18.99 10.90
C VAL A 180 17.23 -18.75 10.60
N LEU A 181 17.68 -17.50 10.58
CA LEU A 181 19.10 -17.16 10.41
C LEU A 181 19.95 -17.64 11.60
N ALA A 182 19.47 -17.49 12.83
CA ALA A 182 20.14 -18.01 14.01
C ALA A 182 20.24 -19.55 13.98
N ALA A 183 19.20 -20.24 13.52
CA ALA A 183 19.23 -21.69 13.30
C ALA A 183 20.25 -22.07 12.22
N ALA A 184 20.32 -21.33 11.11
CA ALA A 184 21.34 -21.53 10.09
C ALA A 184 22.76 -21.35 10.64
N ALA A 185 22.98 -20.35 11.50
CA ALA A 185 24.26 -20.17 12.21
C ALA A 185 24.59 -21.39 13.11
N LEU A 186 23.62 -21.95 13.83
CA LEU A 186 23.80 -23.14 14.66
C LEU A 186 24.19 -24.39 13.88
N ILE A 187 23.73 -24.52 12.63
CA ILE A 187 24.08 -25.64 11.73
C ILE A 187 25.55 -25.54 11.32
N VAL A 188 26.06 -24.34 11.06
CA VAL A 188 27.44 -24.11 10.60
C VAL A 188 28.45 -24.12 11.76
N MET A 189 28.07 -23.63 12.94
CA MET A 189 29.00 -23.48 14.06
C MET A 189 29.42 -24.84 14.68
N PRO A 190 30.70 -25.00 15.07
CA PRO A 190 31.17 -26.17 15.83
C PRO A 190 30.45 -26.33 17.18
N ARG A 191 30.25 -27.57 17.64
CA ARG A 191 29.45 -27.94 18.84
C ARG A 191 29.73 -27.10 20.10
N GLY A 192 30.98 -26.76 20.40
CA GLY A 192 31.34 -25.98 21.60
C GLY A 192 31.29 -24.45 21.45
N ARG A 193 30.82 -23.90 20.33
CA ARG A 193 30.85 -22.45 20.06
C ARG A 193 29.51 -21.87 19.59
N LYS A 194 28.42 -22.56 19.91
CA LYS A 194 27.06 -22.25 19.45
C LYS A 194 26.33 -21.18 20.27
N MET A 195 26.89 -20.77 21.41
CA MET A 195 26.23 -19.89 22.38
C MET A 195 25.65 -18.59 21.79
N PRO A 196 26.36 -17.82 20.93
CA PRO A 196 25.80 -16.59 20.36
C PRO A 196 24.54 -16.84 19.52
N ALA A 197 24.56 -17.85 18.67
CA ALA A 197 23.41 -18.21 17.83
C ALA A 197 22.25 -18.80 18.65
N ALA A 198 22.56 -19.56 19.71
CA ALA A 198 21.56 -20.11 20.62
C ALA A 198 20.83 -19.02 21.41
N LEU A 199 21.54 -17.98 21.85
CA LEU A 199 20.95 -16.83 22.56
C LEU A 199 19.98 -16.07 21.65
N VAL A 200 20.37 -15.78 20.41
CA VAL A 200 19.49 -15.10 19.44
C VAL A 200 18.25 -15.95 19.15
N LEU A 201 18.42 -17.26 18.91
CA LEU A 201 17.30 -18.17 18.67
C LEU A 201 16.35 -18.25 19.87
N GLY A 202 16.89 -18.37 21.09
CA GLY A 202 16.13 -18.38 22.33
C GLY A 202 15.32 -17.09 22.53
N ALA A 203 15.92 -15.94 22.26
CA ALA A 203 15.23 -14.65 22.31
C ALA A 203 14.10 -14.56 21.28
N CYS A 204 14.32 -15.02 20.04
CA CYS A 204 13.28 -15.04 19.00
C CYS A 204 12.09 -15.93 19.39
N MET A 205 12.36 -17.12 19.95
CA MET A 205 11.30 -18.03 20.42
C MET A 205 10.53 -17.46 21.61
N GLY A 206 11.22 -16.87 22.59
CA GLY A 206 10.59 -16.26 23.76
C GLY A 206 9.73 -15.05 23.40
N LEU A 207 10.25 -14.15 22.57
CA LEU A 207 9.54 -12.94 22.12
C LEU A 207 8.39 -13.29 21.17
N GLY A 208 8.59 -14.23 20.24
CA GLY A 208 7.54 -14.72 19.36
C GLY A 208 6.41 -15.42 20.12
N GLY A 209 6.76 -16.22 21.14
CA GLY A 209 5.79 -16.86 22.03
C GLY A 209 4.99 -15.85 22.85
N TYR A 210 5.66 -14.84 23.43
CA TYR A 210 4.99 -13.76 24.15
C TYR A 210 4.04 -12.96 23.25
N ALA A 211 4.51 -12.58 22.04
CA ALA A 211 3.70 -11.86 21.07
C ALA A 211 2.41 -12.65 20.72
N ALA A 212 2.54 -13.94 20.44
CA ALA A 212 1.40 -14.81 20.13
C ALA A 212 0.37 -14.90 21.27
N LEU A 213 0.82 -14.93 22.53
CA LEU A 213 -0.06 -14.93 23.70
C LEU A 213 -0.72 -13.56 23.92
N SER A 214 0.01 -12.46 23.70
CA SER A 214 -0.51 -11.09 23.88
C SER A 214 -1.55 -10.68 22.83
N VAL A 215 -1.57 -11.30 21.65
CA VAL A 215 -2.60 -11.06 20.62
C VAL A 215 -4.00 -11.45 21.11
N GLN A 216 -4.09 -12.37 22.08
CA GLN A 216 -5.38 -12.84 22.60
C GLN A 216 -6.04 -11.87 23.60
N GLU A 217 -5.29 -10.91 24.16
CA GLU A 217 -5.79 -10.00 25.23
C GLU A 217 -6.19 -8.59 24.75
N ASN A 218 -5.81 -8.16 23.53
CA ASN A 218 -6.11 -6.79 23.04
C ASN A 218 -7.49 -6.65 22.34
N LEU A 219 -8.51 -7.36 22.82
CA LEU A 219 -9.90 -7.20 22.38
C LEU A 219 -10.68 -6.23 23.29
N VAL A 220 -10.15 -5.03 23.52
CA VAL A 220 -10.96 -3.88 23.97
C VAL A 220 -10.37 -2.61 23.35
N THR A 221 -11.11 -2.04 22.38
CA THR A 221 -10.91 -0.74 21.74
C THR A 221 -9.59 -0.51 20.99
N GLY A 222 -9.49 -1.05 19.77
CA GLY A 222 -8.45 -0.68 18.82
C GLY A 222 -7.93 -1.87 18.03
N ILE A 223 -8.56 -2.20 16.91
CA ILE A 223 -7.95 -3.18 16.01
C ILE A 223 -6.68 -2.57 15.42
N ASP A 224 -5.63 -3.39 15.39
CA ASP A 224 -4.41 -3.20 14.64
C ASP A 224 -4.14 -4.53 13.90
N ARG A 225 -4.40 -4.56 12.59
CA ARG A 225 -4.31 -5.78 11.76
C ARG A 225 -3.62 -5.48 10.42
N ASP A 226 -2.63 -6.29 10.08
CA ASP A 226 -2.02 -6.32 8.75
C ASP A 226 -2.89 -7.13 7.78
N THR A 227 -3.12 -6.60 6.58
CA THR A 227 -3.69 -7.32 5.42
C THR A 227 -2.66 -7.43 4.31
N ARG A 228 -3.03 -8.07 3.20
CA ARG A 228 -2.20 -8.12 1.99
C ARG A 228 -1.96 -6.75 1.34
N TYR A 229 -2.79 -5.75 1.64
CA TYR A 229 -2.71 -4.42 1.01
C TYR A 229 -2.43 -3.31 2.01
N ASN A 230 -2.97 -3.39 3.22
CA ASN A 230 -2.99 -2.29 4.18
C ASN A 230 -2.61 -2.76 5.59
N HIS A 231 -2.19 -1.80 6.40
CA HIS A 231 -2.16 -1.94 7.85
C HIS A 231 -3.37 -1.22 8.42
N ILE A 232 -4.40 -1.96 8.83
CA ILE A 232 -5.70 -1.41 9.23
C ILE A 232 -5.71 -1.16 10.73
N ARG A 233 -5.98 0.10 11.10
CA ARG A 233 -6.32 0.48 12.47
C ARG A 233 -7.75 0.98 12.57
N VAL A 234 -8.46 0.54 13.61
CA VAL A 234 -9.82 1.01 13.92
C VAL A 234 -9.81 1.76 15.24
N ALA A 235 -10.32 2.98 15.26
CA ALA A 235 -10.39 3.79 16.47
C ALA A 235 -11.76 4.43 16.62
N GLU A 236 -12.24 4.55 17.86
CA GLU A 236 -13.41 5.38 18.16
C GLU A 236 -12.99 6.83 18.42
N GLY A 237 -13.87 7.77 18.08
CA GLY A 237 -13.70 9.17 18.38
C GLY A 237 -15.00 9.96 18.22
N VAL A 238 -14.87 11.28 18.13
CA VAL A 238 -16.01 12.19 17.93
C VAL A 238 -15.72 13.05 16.71
N GLN A 239 -16.69 13.13 15.79
CA GLN A 239 -16.66 14.00 14.62
C GLN A 239 -18.02 14.68 14.49
N ASP A 240 -18.00 16.01 14.33
CA ASP A 240 -19.20 16.86 14.23
C ASP A 240 -20.21 16.63 15.37
N GLY A 241 -19.71 16.38 16.58
CA GLY A 241 -20.53 16.11 17.77
C GLY A 241 -21.12 14.70 17.86
N HIS A 242 -20.86 13.83 16.87
CA HIS A 242 -21.32 12.44 16.86
C HIS A 242 -20.19 11.48 17.23
N ARG A 243 -20.49 10.47 18.04
CA ARG A 243 -19.57 9.34 18.24
C ARG A 243 -19.45 8.57 16.93
N ALA A 244 -18.22 8.27 16.54
CA ALA A 244 -17.91 7.61 15.30
C ALA A 244 -16.78 6.59 15.48
N VAL A 245 -16.76 5.62 14.58
CA VAL A 245 -15.62 4.72 14.37
C VAL A 245 -14.90 5.12 13.09
N PHE A 246 -13.57 5.12 13.13
CA PHE A 246 -12.68 5.51 12.04
C PHE A 246 -11.81 4.34 11.61
N MET A 247 -11.60 4.22 10.30
CA MET A 247 -10.67 3.28 9.69
C MET A 247 -9.44 4.06 9.21
N ILE A 248 -8.26 3.65 9.64
CA ILE A 248 -6.99 4.32 9.38
C ILE A 248 -6.05 3.30 8.74
N THR A 249 -5.60 3.56 7.50
CA THR A 249 -4.60 2.73 6.81
C THR A 249 -3.27 3.44 6.59
N ASP A 250 -3.28 4.78 6.67
CA ASP A 250 -2.12 5.64 6.46
C ASP A 250 -1.83 6.50 7.70
N PRO A 251 -0.59 6.99 7.87
CA PRO A 251 -0.29 7.97 8.91
C PRO A 251 -1.12 9.24 8.76
N GLY A 252 -1.78 9.65 9.85
CA GLY A 252 -2.35 10.99 10.01
C GLY A 252 -3.72 11.24 9.38
N SER A 253 -4.39 10.26 8.75
CA SER A 253 -5.76 10.45 8.24
C SER A 253 -6.62 9.18 8.30
N ALA A 254 -7.88 9.35 8.70
CA ALA A 254 -8.90 8.33 8.56
C ALA A 254 -9.34 8.22 7.09
N GLN A 255 -9.32 7.00 6.55
CA GLN A 255 -9.78 6.67 5.20
C GLN A 255 -11.31 6.56 5.12
N SER A 256 -11.93 6.14 6.22
CA SER A 256 -13.39 6.04 6.31
C SER A 256 -13.85 6.23 7.75
N GLY A 257 -15.14 6.49 7.91
CA GLY A 257 -15.77 6.76 9.18
C GLY A 257 -17.26 6.40 9.14
N MET A 258 -17.77 5.94 10.27
CA MET A 258 -19.18 5.65 10.46
C MET A 258 -19.66 6.19 11.80
N ARG A 259 -20.80 6.87 11.76
CA ARG A 259 -21.55 7.28 12.95
C ARG A 259 -22.09 6.07 13.71
N LEU A 260 -21.89 6.02 15.02
CA LEU A 260 -22.41 4.94 15.86
C LEU A 260 -23.91 5.11 16.15
N ASP A 261 -24.43 6.33 16.10
CA ASP A 261 -25.84 6.64 16.33
C ASP A 261 -26.72 6.45 15.08
N ASP A 262 -26.17 6.63 13.88
CA ASP A 262 -26.85 6.35 12.61
C ASP A 262 -25.85 5.81 11.55
N PRO A 263 -25.67 4.48 11.48
CA PRO A 263 -24.71 3.82 10.58
C PRO A 263 -24.92 4.05 9.07
N ASN A 264 -26.10 4.55 8.67
CA ASN A 264 -26.45 4.82 7.27
C ASN A 264 -26.29 6.30 6.91
N ARG A 265 -26.01 7.17 7.88
CA ARG A 265 -25.68 8.58 7.61
C ARG A 265 -24.20 8.73 7.28
N LEU A 266 -23.95 9.53 6.26
CA LEU A 266 -22.62 9.89 5.81
C LEU A 266 -21.94 10.83 6.82
N LEU A 267 -20.81 10.37 7.37
CA LEU A 267 -20.01 11.14 8.32
C LEU A 267 -19.24 12.28 7.65
N PHE A 268 -18.53 11.99 6.54
CA PHE A 268 -17.70 12.98 5.87
C PHE A 268 -18.45 13.75 4.78
N ASP A 269 -18.25 15.07 4.69
CA ASP A 269 -18.95 15.93 3.72
C ASP A 269 -18.73 15.51 2.26
N TYR A 270 -17.51 15.09 1.90
CA TYR A 270 -17.20 14.69 0.51
C TYR A 270 -18.05 13.50 0.05
N THR A 271 -18.34 12.55 0.95
CA THR A 271 -19.13 11.37 0.61
C THR A 271 -20.56 11.73 0.19
N ARG A 272 -21.08 12.88 0.66
CA ARG A 272 -22.42 13.37 0.27
C ARG A 272 -22.46 13.81 -1.19
N HIS A 273 -21.34 14.26 -1.73
CA HIS A 273 -21.24 14.76 -3.10
C HIS A 273 -21.34 13.65 -4.16
N TYR A 274 -21.20 12.37 -3.77
CA TYR A 274 -21.57 11.26 -4.68
C TYR A 274 -23.04 11.32 -5.12
N ALA A 275 -23.90 11.97 -4.33
CA ALA A 275 -25.30 12.18 -4.70
C ALA A 275 -25.50 13.02 -5.96
N ILE A 276 -24.49 13.80 -6.37
CA ILE A 276 -24.50 14.52 -7.66
C ILE A 276 -24.71 13.54 -8.82
N GLY A 277 -24.19 12.31 -8.75
CA GLY A 277 -24.31 11.32 -9.83
C GLY A 277 -25.76 10.94 -10.11
N TRP A 278 -26.51 10.54 -9.08
CA TRP A 278 -27.93 10.22 -9.23
C TRP A 278 -28.85 11.45 -9.15
N HIS A 279 -28.33 12.63 -8.84
CA HIS A 279 -29.01 13.91 -9.09
C HIS A 279 -29.09 14.20 -10.59
N ILE A 280 -27.99 13.98 -11.30
CA ILE A 280 -27.91 14.15 -12.75
C ILE A 280 -28.66 13.03 -13.47
N LYS A 281 -28.62 11.80 -12.92
CA LYS A 281 -29.36 10.63 -13.42
C LYS A 281 -30.39 10.10 -12.40
N PRO A 282 -31.54 10.77 -12.20
CA PRO A 282 -32.54 10.41 -11.18
C PRO A 282 -33.11 8.99 -11.31
N ASP A 283 -33.19 8.46 -12.53
CA ASP A 283 -33.70 7.13 -12.86
C ASP A 283 -32.62 6.03 -12.81
N ALA A 284 -31.40 6.34 -12.34
CA ALA A 284 -30.31 5.38 -12.19
C ALA A 284 -30.69 4.21 -11.27
N LYS A 285 -30.43 2.98 -11.72
CA LYS A 285 -30.67 1.73 -10.98
C LYS A 285 -29.42 0.86 -10.85
N LYS A 286 -28.47 0.97 -11.78
CA LYS A 286 -27.24 0.17 -11.81
C LYS A 286 -26.05 1.04 -11.48
N PHE A 287 -25.43 0.77 -10.33
CA PHE A 287 -24.29 1.52 -9.83
C PHE A 287 -23.05 0.64 -9.76
N LEU A 288 -21.89 1.26 -9.98
CA LEU A 288 -20.58 0.67 -9.70
C LEU A 288 -19.83 1.60 -8.77
N MET A 289 -19.20 1.06 -7.73
CA MET A 289 -18.28 1.77 -6.85
C MET A 289 -16.90 1.14 -6.94
N LEU A 290 -15.91 1.93 -7.31
CA LEU A 290 -14.49 1.57 -7.28
C LEU A 290 -13.93 2.07 -5.94
N GLY A 291 -13.50 1.15 -5.08
CA GLY A 291 -13.14 1.41 -3.69
C GLY A 291 -14.33 1.25 -2.74
N GLY A 292 -14.09 0.68 -1.56
CA GLY A 292 -15.13 0.33 -0.58
C GLY A 292 -14.78 0.70 0.86
N GLY A 293 -14.02 1.77 1.10
CA GLY A 293 -13.60 2.19 2.44
C GLY A 293 -14.78 2.34 3.41
N GLY A 294 -14.94 1.41 4.35
CA GLY A 294 -16.05 1.37 5.33
C GLY A 294 -17.47 1.24 4.73
N TYR A 295 -17.60 1.12 3.41
CA TYR A 295 -18.86 0.94 2.67
C TYR A 295 -19.94 2.01 2.95
N SER A 296 -19.55 3.22 3.39
CA SER A 296 -20.47 4.29 3.78
C SER A 296 -21.35 4.75 2.60
N VAL A 297 -20.75 4.99 1.43
CA VAL A 297 -21.49 5.43 0.21
C VAL A 297 -22.42 4.32 -0.32
N PRO A 298 -21.98 3.06 -0.49
CA PRO A 298 -22.88 1.97 -0.86
C PRO A 298 -24.09 1.80 0.08
N LYS A 299 -23.88 1.82 1.41
CA LYS A 299 -24.97 1.72 2.39
C LYS A 299 -25.95 2.89 2.26
N TYR A 300 -25.42 4.11 2.15
CA TYR A 300 -26.22 5.32 1.97
C TYR A 300 -27.08 5.26 0.70
N LEU A 301 -26.50 4.86 -0.44
CA LEU A 301 -27.21 4.69 -1.70
C LEU A 301 -28.36 3.69 -1.58
N LEU A 302 -28.11 2.50 -1.03
CA LEU A 302 -29.12 1.44 -0.93
C LEU A 302 -30.24 1.80 0.06
N ASN A 303 -29.95 2.67 1.03
CA ASN A 303 -30.96 3.23 1.91
C ASN A 303 -31.81 4.28 1.17
N ALA A 304 -31.19 5.16 0.38
CA ALA A 304 -31.84 6.26 -0.35
C ALA A 304 -32.63 5.80 -1.59
N LYS A 305 -32.13 4.82 -2.35
CA LYS A 305 -32.78 4.27 -3.55
C LYS A 305 -33.08 2.77 -3.37
N LYS A 306 -34.37 2.45 -3.19
CA LYS A 306 -34.82 1.08 -2.90
C LYS A 306 -34.75 0.13 -4.11
N ASP A 307 -34.76 0.67 -5.32
CA ASP A 307 -34.65 -0.07 -6.59
C ASP A 307 -33.23 -0.12 -7.16
N ALA A 308 -32.25 0.52 -6.49
CA ALA A 308 -30.86 0.49 -6.88
C ALA A 308 -30.18 -0.84 -6.53
N THR A 309 -29.29 -1.27 -7.41
CA THR A 309 -28.29 -2.32 -7.18
C THR A 309 -26.90 -1.76 -7.41
N ILE A 310 -25.92 -2.20 -6.63
CA ILE A 310 -24.55 -1.71 -6.67
C ILE A 310 -23.53 -2.84 -6.70
N ASP A 311 -22.60 -2.77 -7.64
CA ASP A 311 -21.37 -3.54 -7.61
C ASP A 311 -20.30 -2.71 -6.88
N VAL A 312 -19.58 -3.30 -5.94
CA VAL A 312 -18.46 -2.66 -5.23
C VAL A 312 -17.19 -3.44 -5.52
N VAL A 313 -16.15 -2.75 -6.00
CA VAL A 313 -14.83 -3.33 -6.28
C VAL A 313 -13.86 -2.83 -5.21
N GLU A 314 -13.53 -3.70 -4.26
CA GLU A 314 -12.64 -3.41 -3.14
C GLU A 314 -11.48 -4.41 -3.14
N ILE A 315 -10.29 -3.93 -3.45
CA ILE A 315 -9.09 -4.77 -3.65
C ILE A 315 -8.71 -5.56 -2.39
N ASP A 316 -8.97 -5.00 -1.20
CA ASP A 316 -8.55 -5.57 0.07
C ASP A 316 -9.72 -6.29 0.79
N PRO A 317 -9.75 -7.64 0.79
CA PRO A 317 -10.77 -8.37 1.54
C PRO A 317 -10.71 -8.09 3.05
N GLY A 318 -9.56 -7.66 3.60
CA GLY A 318 -9.44 -7.27 4.99
C GLY A 318 -10.17 -5.96 5.33
N ILE A 319 -10.26 -5.00 4.40
CA ILE A 319 -11.11 -3.81 4.55
C ILE A 319 -12.57 -4.22 4.66
N THR A 320 -13.00 -5.17 3.84
CA THR A 320 -14.38 -5.69 3.85
C THR A 320 -14.71 -6.45 5.12
N ALA A 321 -13.79 -7.30 5.59
CA ALA A 321 -13.94 -8.00 6.87
C ALA A 321 -14.05 -6.99 8.03
N THR A 322 -13.20 -5.97 8.04
CA THR A 322 -13.24 -4.89 9.05
C THR A 322 -14.53 -4.10 8.97
N ALA A 323 -15.04 -3.83 7.77
CA ALA A 323 -16.30 -3.13 7.58
C ALA A 323 -17.50 -3.94 8.11
N ARG A 324 -17.50 -5.27 7.97
CA ARG A 324 -18.51 -6.16 8.57
C ARG A 324 -18.45 -6.13 10.10
N GLU A 325 -17.25 -6.12 10.67
CA GLU A 325 -17.04 -6.18 12.12
C GLU A 325 -17.33 -4.84 12.83
N PHE A 326 -16.94 -3.69 12.24
CA PHE A 326 -17.03 -2.38 12.91
C PHE A 326 -17.90 -1.34 12.21
N PHE A 327 -18.14 -1.47 10.91
CA PHE A 327 -18.83 -0.46 10.10
C PHE A 327 -20.24 -0.90 9.71
N ALA A 328 -20.84 -1.81 10.47
CA ALA A 328 -22.21 -2.31 10.28
C ALA A 328 -22.52 -2.72 8.82
N LEU A 329 -21.52 -3.22 8.09
CA LEU A 329 -21.71 -3.75 6.75
C LEU A 329 -22.45 -5.08 6.84
N GLN A 330 -23.62 -5.15 6.22
CA GLN A 330 -24.42 -6.36 6.11
C GLN A 330 -24.44 -6.85 4.66
N ASP A 331 -24.49 -8.16 4.48
CA ASP A 331 -24.73 -8.74 3.16
C ASP A 331 -26.14 -8.34 2.67
N ASN A 332 -26.25 -8.03 1.39
CA ASN A 332 -27.47 -7.48 0.79
C ASN A 332 -27.59 -7.98 -0.65
N ASP A 333 -28.74 -8.54 -1.03
CA ASP A 333 -28.96 -9.07 -2.38
C ASP A 333 -28.83 -8.02 -3.50
N ARG A 334 -28.91 -6.73 -3.14
CA ARG A 334 -28.72 -5.59 -4.04
C ARG A 334 -27.27 -5.11 -4.12
N MET A 335 -26.35 -5.71 -3.36
CA MET A 335 -24.93 -5.35 -3.32
C MET A 335 -24.05 -6.55 -3.62
N ARG A 336 -23.22 -6.45 -4.66
CA ARG A 336 -22.22 -7.47 -4.95
C ARG A 336 -20.81 -6.91 -4.75
N ILE A 337 -20.00 -7.62 -3.98
CA ILE A 337 -18.63 -7.23 -3.66
C ILE A 337 -17.66 -8.07 -4.49
N PHE A 338 -16.72 -7.41 -5.16
CA PHE A 338 -15.62 -8.02 -5.91
C PHE A 338 -14.29 -7.66 -5.24
N HIS A 339 -13.51 -8.68 -4.86
CA HIS A 339 -12.17 -8.50 -4.31
C HIS A 339 -11.12 -8.54 -5.42
N GLU A 340 -10.91 -7.39 -6.06
CA GLU A 340 -10.06 -7.26 -7.25
C GLU A 340 -9.55 -5.81 -7.38
N ASP A 341 -8.44 -5.62 -8.09
CA ASP A 341 -8.00 -4.28 -8.50
C ASP A 341 -9.03 -3.64 -9.46
N ALA A 342 -9.35 -2.36 -9.22
CA ALA A 342 -10.37 -1.64 -9.97
C ALA A 342 -10.06 -1.56 -11.47
N ARG A 343 -8.80 -1.32 -11.87
CA ARG A 343 -8.44 -1.23 -13.29
C ARG A 343 -8.51 -2.59 -13.96
N VAL A 344 -8.08 -3.65 -13.28
CA VAL A 344 -8.20 -5.02 -13.79
C VAL A 344 -9.66 -5.40 -13.99
N PHE A 345 -10.53 -5.07 -13.02
CA PHE A 345 -11.98 -5.27 -13.14
C PHE A 345 -12.54 -4.51 -14.36
N LEU A 346 -12.20 -3.22 -14.51
CA LEU A 346 -12.65 -2.39 -15.63
C LEU A 346 -12.18 -2.96 -16.98
N ASN A 347 -10.91 -3.35 -17.09
CA ASN A 347 -10.35 -3.95 -18.31
C ASN A 347 -11.08 -5.24 -18.69
N ARG A 348 -11.28 -6.15 -17.71
CA ARG A 348 -11.99 -7.41 -17.94
C ARG A 348 -13.44 -7.17 -18.32
N ARG A 349 -14.15 -6.30 -17.60
CA ARG A 349 -15.56 -6.00 -17.88
C ARG A 349 -15.75 -5.31 -19.23
N ALA A 350 -14.92 -4.32 -19.54
CA ALA A 350 -14.98 -3.62 -20.81
C ALA A 350 -14.61 -4.54 -22.00
N GLY A 351 -13.67 -5.47 -21.82
CA GLY A 351 -13.33 -6.47 -22.84
C GLY A 351 -14.44 -7.49 -23.11
N LEU A 352 -15.40 -7.65 -22.18
CA LEU A 352 -16.59 -8.49 -22.37
C LEU A 352 -17.73 -7.76 -23.07
N VAL A 353 -17.67 -6.42 -23.18
CA VAL A 353 -18.66 -5.64 -23.95
C VAL A 353 -18.33 -5.85 -25.43
N THR A 354 -19.08 -6.74 -26.08
CA THR A 354 -18.90 -7.06 -27.50
C THR A 354 -19.74 -6.13 -28.39
N GLU A 355 -19.36 -5.97 -29.66
CA GLU A 355 -20.20 -5.32 -30.70
C GLU A 355 -21.49 -6.17 -30.88
N GLY A 356 -22.46 -6.00 -29.98
CA GLY A 356 -23.65 -6.83 -29.87
C GLY A 356 -24.34 -6.75 -28.50
N ASP A 357 -23.61 -6.36 -27.45
CA ASP A 357 -24.21 -6.04 -26.16
C ASP A 357 -25.03 -4.74 -26.27
N THR A 358 -26.35 -4.85 -26.20
CA THR A 358 -27.24 -3.74 -26.53
C THR A 358 -27.27 -2.61 -25.50
N VAL A 359 -26.73 -2.80 -24.29
CA VAL A 359 -26.74 -1.77 -23.22
C VAL A 359 -25.55 -1.91 -22.28
N ALA A 360 -24.76 -0.85 -22.13
CA ALA A 360 -23.71 -0.78 -21.11
C ALA A 360 -24.27 -0.98 -19.68
N PRO A 361 -23.51 -1.63 -18.78
CA PRO A 361 -24.07 -2.19 -17.55
C PRO A 361 -24.46 -1.16 -16.47
N TYR A 362 -23.87 0.04 -16.46
CA TYR A 362 -24.02 0.98 -15.34
C TYR A 362 -24.60 2.34 -15.76
N ASP A 363 -25.49 2.87 -14.91
CA ASP A 363 -26.01 4.23 -15.00
C ASP A 363 -25.02 5.24 -14.40
N VAL A 364 -24.44 4.88 -13.25
CA VAL A 364 -23.51 5.74 -12.52
C VAL A 364 -22.32 4.90 -12.05
N ILE A 365 -21.11 5.37 -12.35
CA ILE A 365 -19.86 4.80 -11.83
C ILE A 365 -19.26 5.80 -10.85
N MET A 366 -18.88 5.33 -9.68
CA MET A 366 -18.31 6.13 -8.59
C MET A 366 -16.89 5.64 -8.28
N GLY A 367 -15.95 6.55 -8.02
CA GLY A 367 -14.58 6.21 -7.65
C GLY A 367 -14.12 6.88 -6.37
N ASP A 368 -13.75 6.09 -5.37
CA ASP A 368 -13.22 6.54 -4.07
C ASP A 368 -11.88 5.86 -3.75
N THR A 369 -10.97 5.86 -4.72
CA THR A 369 -9.65 5.19 -4.63
C THR A 369 -8.49 6.17 -4.44
N PHE A 370 -8.74 7.48 -4.55
CA PHE A 370 -7.72 8.54 -4.43
C PHE A 370 -7.74 9.18 -3.04
N THR A 371 -7.82 8.35 -2.02
CA THR A 371 -8.03 8.76 -0.62
C THR A 371 -6.73 8.97 0.16
N SER A 372 -5.58 8.80 -0.50
CA SER A 372 -4.26 8.99 0.09
C SER A 372 -3.35 9.80 -0.83
N SER A 373 -2.62 10.76 -0.27
CA SER A 373 -1.54 11.45 -0.98
C SER A 373 -0.26 10.59 -1.05
N TYR A 374 -0.15 9.53 -0.25
CA TYR A 374 1.03 8.65 -0.19
C TYR A 374 1.01 7.57 -1.28
N ASN A 375 -0.18 7.16 -1.70
CA ASN A 375 -0.36 6.12 -2.71
C ASN A 375 -1.56 6.48 -3.60
N ILE A 376 -1.25 7.15 -4.71
CA ILE A 376 -2.24 7.54 -5.73
C ILE A 376 -2.22 6.45 -6.82
N PRO A 377 -3.32 5.70 -7.03
CA PRO A 377 -3.38 4.68 -8.06
C PRO A 377 -3.43 5.33 -9.46
N PHE A 378 -2.26 5.65 -10.01
CA PHE A 378 -2.13 6.43 -11.25
C PHE A 378 -2.92 5.81 -12.40
N HIS A 379 -2.95 4.48 -12.49
CA HIS A 379 -3.60 3.69 -13.52
C HIS A 379 -5.13 3.81 -13.52
N LEU A 380 -5.71 4.47 -12.51
CA LEU A 380 -7.13 4.84 -12.47
C LEU A 380 -7.41 6.26 -12.98
N GLY A 381 -6.38 7.09 -13.11
CA GLY A 381 -6.48 8.49 -13.54
C GLY A 381 -6.11 8.75 -15.00
N THR A 382 -5.87 7.70 -15.80
CA THR A 382 -5.38 7.81 -17.18
C THR A 382 -6.48 7.92 -18.23
N VAL A 383 -6.12 8.39 -19.44
CA VAL A 383 -7.00 8.47 -20.62
C VAL A 383 -7.59 7.09 -20.93
N GLU A 384 -6.76 6.04 -20.87
CA GLU A 384 -7.18 4.67 -21.13
C GLU A 384 -8.18 4.18 -20.07
N CYS A 385 -7.98 4.54 -18.79
CA CYS A 385 -8.94 4.24 -17.73
C CYS A 385 -10.29 4.91 -17.99
N ALA A 386 -10.25 6.21 -18.29
CA ALA A 386 -11.44 7.00 -18.61
C ALA A 386 -12.20 6.37 -19.80
N GLY A 387 -11.47 5.86 -20.81
CA GLY A 387 -12.04 5.09 -21.92
C GLY A 387 -12.80 3.83 -21.47
N ARG A 388 -12.22 3.04 -20.56
CA ARG A 388 -12.89 1.85 -19.99
C ARG A 388 -14.12 2.21 -19.17
N ILE A 389 -14.05 3.28 -18.38
CA ILE A 389 -15.19 3.80 -17.60
C ILE A 389 -16.32 4.24 -18.56
N LYS A 390 -16.00 5.02 -19.59
CA LYS A 390 -16.97 5.49 -20.59
C LYS A 390 -17.66 4.32 -21.32
N ALA A 391 -16.92 3.26 -21.63
CA ALA A 391 -17.48 2.06 -22.28
C ALA A 391 -18.48 1.29 -21.39
N LEU A 392 -18.31 1.34 -20.07
CA LEU A 392 -19.18 0.67 -19.10
C LEU A 392 -20.38 1.53 -18.66
N LEU A 393 -20.39 2.81 -19.00
CA LEU A 393 -21.51 3.73 -18.77
C LEU A 393 -22.53 3.68 -19.91
N ARG A 394 -23.82 3.69 -19.54
CA ARG A 394 -24.92 3.96 -20.47
C ARG A 394 -24.78 5.32 -21.14
N ASP A 395 -25.52 5.55 -22.21
CA ASP A 395 -25.34 6.73 -23.09
C ASP A 395 -25.53 8.08 -22.40
N ASP A 396 -26.35 8.13 -21.35
CA ASP A 396 -26.52 9.27 -20.46
C ASP A 396 -25.93 9.05 -19.05
N GLY A 397 -24.99 8.11 -18.94
CA GLY A 397 -24.35 7.75 -17.69
C GLY A 397 -23.37 8.79 -17.16
N VAL A 398 -23.14 8.74 -15.85
CA VAL A 398 -22.35 9.72 -15.09
C VAL A 398 -21.22 9.04 -14.34
N PHE A 399 -20.02 9.63 -14.40
CA PHE A 399 -18.92 9.27 -13.52
C PHE A 399 -18.73 10.32 -12.43
N VAL A 400 -18.54 9.89 -11.18
CA VAL A 400 -18.24 10.77 -10.04
C VAL A 400 -17.08 10.20 -9.26
N CYS A 401 -16.05 10.99 -8.99
CA CYS A 401 -14.85 10.52 -8.30
C CYS A 401 -14.34 11.53 -7.29
N ASN A 402 -14.04 11.05 -6.08
CA ASN A 402 -13.33 11.83 -5.08
C ASN A 402 -11.82 11.75 -5.34
N ILE A 403 -11.16 12.91 -5.33
CA ILE A 403 -9.71 13.04 -5.45
C ILE A 403 -9.23 13.99 -4.36
N ILE A 404 -8.31 13.53 -3.50
CA ILE A 404 -7.61 14.44 -2.59
C ILE A 404 -6.58 15.23 -3.41
N SER A 405 -6.76 16.54 -3.54
CA SER A 405 -5.89 17.44 -4.28
C SER A 405 -6.24 18.90 -3.99
N ALA A 406 -5.38 19.85 -4.37
CA ALA A 406 -5.83 21.22 -4.60
C ALA A 406 -6.46 21.33 -6.00
N VAL A 407 -7.14 22.44 -6.28
CA VAL A 407 -7.69 22.76 -7.62
C VAL A 407 -6.69 23.54 -8.47
N SER A 408 -5.99 24.51 -7.86
CA SER A 408 -5.03 25.42 -8.50
C SER A 408 -3.63 25.33 -7.87
N GLY A 409 -2.65 25.94 -8.52
CA GLY A 409 -1.27 25.98 -8.02
C GLY A 409 -0.55 24.63 -8.02
N GLU A 410 0.58 24.57 -7.34
CA GLU A 410 1.49 23.41 -7.32
C GLU A 410 0.86 22.14 -6.73
N GLN A 411 0.04 22.28 -5.69
CA GLN A 411 -0.69 21.16 -5.07
C GLN A 411 -1.85 20.64 -5.93
N GLY A 412 -2.21 21.34 -7.01
CA GLY A 412 -3.34 20.97 -7.88
C GLY A 412 -2.95 20.20 -9.14
N LYS A 413 -1.65 19.94 -9.34
CA LYS A 413 -1.13 19.31 -10.57
C LYS A 413 -1.76 17.94 -10.84
N ILE A 414 -1.94 17.12 -9.81
CA ILE A 414 -2.51 15.78 -9.96
C ILE A 414 -3.97 15.83 -10.44
N LEU A 415 -4.82 16.65 -9.80
CA LEU A 415 -6.21 16.83 -10.22
C LEU A 415 -6.30 17.34 -11.66
N ARG A 416 -5.51 18.37 -12.00
CA ARG A 416 -5.52 18.95 -13.36
C ARG A 416 -5.14 17.92 -14.41
N SER A 417 -4.16 17.07 -14.11
CA SER A 417 -3.68 16.01 -15.00
C SER A 417 -4.71 14.87 -15.16
N ILE A 418 -5.34 14.42 -14.07
CA ILE A 418 -6.44 13.45 -14.12
C ILE A 418 -7.65 14.02 -14.88
N ARG A 419 -8.05 15.26 -14.58
CA ARG A 419 -9.16 15.92 -15.29
C ARG A 419 -8.85 16.06 -16.78
N ALA A 420 -7.62 16.41 -17.16
CA ALA A 420 -7.21 16.49 -18.55
C ALA A 420 -7.38 15.14 -19.27
N ALA A 421 -6.98 14.03 -18.63
CA ALA A 421 -7.21 12.70 -19.16
C ALA A 421 -8.70 12.35 -19.35
N PHE A 422 -9.54 12.70 -18.38
CA PHE A 422 -10.99 12.51 -18.51
C PHE A 422 -11.61 13.43 -19.57
N ALA A 423 -11.12 14.65 -19.74
CA ALA A 423 -11.61 15.60 -20.74
C ALA A 423 -11.25 15.21 -22.19
N GLU A 424 -10.25 14.37 -22.41
CA GLU A 424 -9.98 13.78 -23.73
C GLU A 424 -11.03 12.72 -24.12
N VAL A 425 -11.72 12.14 -23.14
CA VAL A 425 -12.66 11.02 -23.34
C VAL A 425 -14.12 11.44 -23.18
N PHE A 426 -14.42 12.29 -22.20
CA PHE A 426 -15.77 12.75 -21.87
C PHE A 426 -16.01 14.17 -22.41
N PRO A 427 -17.19 14.45 -23.00
CA PRO A 427 -17.50 15.78 -23.52
C PRO A 427 -17.55 16.87 -22.45
N GLN A 428 -17.90 16.53 -21.21
CA GLN A 428 -17.97 17.49 -20.10
C GLN A 428 -17.35 16.91 -18.83
N THR A 429 -16.55 17.75 -18.16
CA THR A 429 -15.97 17.48 -16.85
C THR A 429 -16.17 18.67 -15.92
N HIS A 430 -16.65 18.42 -14.71
CA HIS A 430 -16.91 19.40 -13.67
C HIS A 430 -16.10 19.06 -12.41
N VAL A 431 -15.73 20.09 -11.64
CA VAL A 431 -14.87 19.95 -10.46
C VAL A 431 -15.53 20.67 -9.29
N PHE A 432 -15.68 20.00 -8.15
CA PHE A 432 -16.31 20.54 -6.94
C PHE A 432 -15.36 20.41 -5.73
N PRO A 433 -14.59 21.45 -5.38
CA PRO A 433 -13.87 21.49 -4.10
C PRO A 433 -14.85 21.46 -2.93
N VAL A 434 -14.64 20.53 -1.99
CA VAL A 434 -15.63 20.22 -0.95
C VAL A 434 -15.41 21.05 0.32
N SER A 435 -14.25 20.90 0.94
CA SER A 435 -14.03 21.37 2.32
C SER A 435 -13.72 22.86 2.39
N MET A 436 -12.98 23.38 1.41
CA MET A 436 -12.50 24.76 1.39
C MET A 436 -12.63 25.32 -0.04
N PRO A 437 -13.86 25.51 -0.56
CA PRO A 437 -14.08 25.99 -1.93
C PRO A 437 -13.49 27.38 -2.20
N GLY A 438 -13.35 28.23 -1.17
CA GLY A 438 -12.69 29.53 -1.26
C GLY A 438 -11.15 29.48 -1.24
N ARG A 439 -10.54 28.30 -1.07
CA ARG A 439 -9.09 28.07 -1.06
C ARG A 439 -8.70 27.00 -2.08
N PRO A 440 -8.81 27.31 -3.39
CA PRO A 440 -8.53 26.34 -4.45
C PRO A 440 -7.05 25.91 -4.50
N ASP A 441 -6.16 26.65 -3.84
CA ASP A 441 -4.73 26.38 -3.71
C ASP A 441 -4.37 25.32 -2.65
N VAL A 442 -5.33 24.91 -1.82
CA VAL A 442 -5.12 24.00 -0.68
C VAL A 442 -5.68 22.62 -0.97
N ALA A 443 -4.89 21.59 -0.64
CA ALA A 443 -5.30 20.20 -0.72
C ALA A 443 -6.57 19.91 0.10
N GLN A 444 -7.57 19.32 -0.54
CA GLN A 444 -8.87 18.98 0.03
C GLN A 444 -9.52 17.85 -0.77
N ASN A 445 -10.68 17.37 -0.33
CA ASN A 445 -11.50 16.52 -1.19
C ASN A 445 -12.05 17.35 -2.35
N VAL A 446 -11.83 16.89 -3.57
CA VAL A 446 -12.33 17.50 -4.79
C VAL A 446 -13.07 16.43 -5.59
N MET A 447 -14.32 16.71 -5.93
CA MET A 447 -15.13 15.78 -6.73
C MET A 447 -14.97 16.10 -8.21
N LEU A 448 -14.49 15.14 -8.97
CA LEU A 448 -14.51 15.16 -10.44
C LEU A 448 -15.81 14.49 -10.91
N VAL A 449 -16.60 15.20 -11.71
CA VAL A 449 -17.80 14.66 -12.37
C VAL A 449 -17.57 14.68 -13.87
N ALA A 450 -17.76 13.55 -14.55
CA ALA A 450 -17.65 13.45 -16.00
C ALA A 450 -18.95 12.93 -16.62
N LEU A 451 -19.44 13.64 -17.65
CA LEU A 451 -20.72 13.35 -18.30
C LEU A 451 -20.48 12.79 -19.70
N LYS A 452 -21.20 11.73 -20.08
CA LYS A 452 -21.12 11.15 -21.43
C LYS A 452 -21.86 11.99 -22.48
N THR A 453 -22.64 12.98 -22.05
CA THR A 453 -23.44 13.89 -22.90
C THR A 453 -23.08 15.34 -22.62
N GLU A 454 -23.50 16.25 -23.51
CA GLU A 454 -23.35 17.71 -23.32
C GLU A 454 -24.49 18.34 -22.50
N LYS A 455 -25.35 17.53 -21.87
CA LYS A 455 -26.49 18.02 -21.09
C LYS A 455 -26.01 18.78 -19.85
N THR A 456 -26.68 19.89 -19.56
CA THR A 456 -26.44 20.66 -18.35
C THR A 456 -26.87 19.88 -17.10
N ILE A 457 -26.17 20.12 -15.99
CA ILE A 457 -26.55 19.59 -14.68
C ILE A 457 -27.94 20.15 -14.31
N PRO A 458 -28.92 19.29 -13.96
CA PRO A 458 -30.26 19.74 -13.57
C PRO A 458 -30.25 20.65 -12.34
N LEU A 459 -31.29 21.50 -12.22
CA LEU A 459 -31.52 22.31 -11.03
C LEU A 459 -31.62 21.44 -9.77
N ALA A 460 -31.09 21.95 -8.66
CA ALA A 460 -31.09 21.27 -7.37
C ALA A 460 -32.52 20.94 -6.90
N TRP A 461 -32.72 19.75 -6.33
CA TRP A 461 -34.02 19.32 -5.83
C TRP A 461 -34.30 19.84 -4.42
N ASP A 462 -33.23 20.11 -3.66
CA ASP A 462 -33.26 20.58 -2.28
C ASP A 462 -32.07 21.52 -1.98
N ALA A 463 -32.08 22.09 -0.78
CA ALA A 463 -31.07 23.05 -0.33
C ALA A 463 -29.67 22.43 -0.19
N ASP A 464 -29.57 21.15 0.21
CA ASP A 464 -28.29 20.46 0.38
C ASP A 464 -27.61 20.25 -0.99
N MET A 465 -28.37 19.79 -1.98
CA MET A 465 -27.92 19.65 -3.35
C MET A 465 -27.57 21.00 -3.97
N GLN A 466 -28.34 22.05 -3.69
CA GLN A 466 -28.03 23.40 -4.13
C GLN A 466 -26.69 23.86 -3.56
N ALA A 467 -26.42 23.61 -2.28
CA ALA A 467 -25.15 23.94 -1.65
C ALA A 467 -23.97 23.15 -2.26
N MET A 468 -24.16 21.86 -2.58
CA MET A 468 -23.12 21.04 -3.23
C MET A 468 -22.83 21.54 -4.65
N LEU A 469 -23.85 21.79 -5.47
CA LEU A 469 -23.69 22.27 -6.84
C LEU A 469 -23.11 23.69 -6.89
N ALA A 470 -23.38 24.53 -5.89
CA ALA A 470 -22.81 25.88 -5.79
C ALA A 470 -21.28 25.87 -5.58
N LYS A 471 -20.68 24.75 -5.13
CA LYS A 471 -19.23 24.60 -4.97
C LYS A 471 -18.50 24.36 -6.29
N GLU A 472 -19.19 24.28 -7.42
CA GLU A 472 -18.55 24.07 -8.72
C GLU A 472 -17.47 25.12 -9.00
N TYR A 473 -16.25 24.65 -9.30
CA TYR A 473 -15.14 25.50 -9.69
C TYR A 473 -15.23 25.85 -11.18
N LYS A 474 -15.55 27.12 -11.47
CA LYS A 474 -15.86 27.60 -12.84
C LYS A 474 -14.72 28.31 -13.55
N LEU A 475 -13.62 28.62 -12.86
CA LEU A 475 -12.50 29.31 -13.47
C LEU A 475 -11.70 28.35 -14.39
N PRO A 476 -11.11 28.86 -15.49
CA PRO A 476 -10.19 28.07 -16.30
C PRO A 476 -9.06 27.51 -15.43
N LEU A 477 -8.80 26.20 -15.55
CA LEU A 477 -7.64 25.60 -14.90
C LEU A 477 -6.37 25.89 -15.71
N GLU A 478 -5.25 25.97 -14.98
CA GLU A 478 -3.89 26.08 -15.54
C GLU A 478 -3.62 24.94 -16.54
N LYS A 479 -2.90 25.23 -17.63
CA LYS A 479 -2.51 24.26 -18.67
C LYS A 479 -1.04 23.84 -18.53
N ASP A 480 -0.55 23.78 -17.31
CA ASP A 480 0.85 23.52 -16.94
C ASP A 480 1.19 22.03 -16.80
N VAL A 481 0.20 21.17 -16.96
CA VAL A 481 0.31 19.70 -16.88
C VAL A 481 -0.32 19.04 -18.11
N VAL A 482 0.10 17.81 -18.40
CA VAL A 482 -0.45 16.98 -19.47
C VAL A 482 -1.48 16.00 -18.92
N ALA A 483 -2.32 15.42 -19.78
CA ALA A 483 -3.16 14.29 -19.41
C ALA A 483 -2.30 13.09 -18.98
N LEU A 484 -2.73 12.37 -17.95
CA LEU A 484 -2.11 11.10 -17.60
C LEU A 484 -2.46 10.04 -18.65
N THR A 485 -1.47 9.32 -19.15
CA THR A 485 -1.66 8.12 -19.96
C THR A 485 -1.06 6.91 -19.24
N ASP A 486 -1.41 5.70 -19.66
CA ASP A 486 -0.78 4.49 -19.14
C ASP A 486 0.76 4.49 -19.38
N ASP A 487 1.23 5.20 -20.42
CA ASP A 487 2.66 5.36 -20.78
C ASP A 487 3.35 6.53 -20.05
N TYR A 488 2.61 7.59 -19.70
CA TYR A 488 3.15 8.78 -19.05
C TYR A 488 2.25 9.29 -17.92
N ALA A 489 2.60 8.92 -16.69
CA ALA A 489 1.89 9.34 -15.49
C ALA A 489 2.87 9.71 -14.35
N PRO A 490 3.45 10.93 -14.34
CA PRO A 490 4.43 11.36 -13.33
C PRO A 490 3.76 11.74 -12.00
N VAL A 491 2.92 10.84 -11.46
CA VAL A 491 2.05 11.08 -10.32
C VAL A 491 2.83 11.46 -9.07
N GLU A 492 3.96 10.81 -8.81
CA GLU A 492 4.75 11.09 -7.61
C GLU A 492 5.37 12.50 -7.65
N ARG A 493 5.74 12.97 -8.85
CA ARG A 493 6.21 14.35 -9.03
C ARG A 493 5.09 15.35 -8.80
N TYR A 494 3.88 15.06 -9.28
CA TYR A 494 2.72 15.95 -9.14
C TYR A 494 2.12 15.93 -7.74
N ALA A 495 2.26 14.84 -6.99
CA ALA A 495 1.77 14.71 -5.62
C ALA A 495 2.77 15.22 -4.57
N MET A 496 4.06 15.32 -4.89
CA MET A 496 5.10 15.74 -3.94
C MET A 496 4.79 17.05 -3.20
N PRO A 497 4.33 18.14 -3.86
CA PRO A 497 4.01 19.38 -3.15
C PRO A 497 2.93 19.24 -2.08
N MET A 498 1.99 18.30 -2.28
CA MET A 498 0.95 18.01 -1.28
C MET A 498 1.51 17.22 -0.08
N LEU A 499 2.49 16.34 -0.31
CA LEU A 499 3.15 15.58 0.75
C LEU A 499 4.06 16.48 1.59
N GLU A 500 4.78 17.40 0.95
CA GLU A 500 5.67 18.34 1.63
C GLU A 500 4.89 19.36 2.49
N ALA A 501 3.72 19.82 2.03
CA ALA A 501 2.91 20.80 2.76
C ALA A 501 2.18 20.25 4.00
N ARG A 502 2.22 18.93 4.25
CA ARG A 502 1.63 18.29 5.43
C ARG A 502 2.58 18.20 6.63
N ASN A 503 3.89 18.38 6.41
CA ASN A 503 4.92 18.42 7.45
C ASN A 503 5.18 19.85 7.90
#